data_AF-A0A692W5P4-F1
#
_entry.id   AF-A0A692W5P4-F1
#
_cell.length_a   1.000
_cell.length_b   1.000
_cell.length_c   1.000
_cell.angle_alpha   90.00
_cell.angle_beta   90.00
_cell.angle_gamma   90.00
#
_symmetry.space_group_name_H-M   'P 1'
#
loop_
_entity.id
_entity.type
_entity.pdbx_description
1 polymer ?
#
loop_
_entity_poly.entity_id
_entity_poly.type
_entity_poly.pdbx_seq_one_letter_code
_entity_poly.pdbx_strand_id
1 'polypeptide(L)'
;MINTAYINNHHKGGYSTQKLKDISQATTQSLGISKNYKIDATQMQTLVKNLSQNKHFDTIDFTKTLENAYKVFSNLMQFSKNELPLGFEMDKNSFEILKIYDKAQDLENNFLNENNSYKGSKVVINLKDLNSKDKSFMNFANVVFNQFGGGYLIEGQSNISGKLMGFDKNMDKNQIQDLNDFIKNNSFIANGSMEKLMEALDLFSSNLSIEEFKQKWLNLTINLEPSNKTIEQIVREDLKAKEEQKPRTPIQSES
;
A
#
# COMPACT_ATOMS: atom_id res chain seq x y z
N MET A 1 -7.45 -7.73 -28.50
CA MET A 1 -6.38 -6.96 -27.82
C MET A 1 -6.94 -6.50 -26.49
N ILE A 2 -6.40 -7.01 -25.39
CA ILE A 2 -6.85 -6.64 -24.04
C ILE A 2 -6.25 -5.27 -23.73
N ASN A 3 -7.12 -4.29 -23.47
CA ASN A 3 -6.75 -2.94 -23.11
C ASN A 3 -6.27 -2.96 -21.64
N THR A 4 -4.97 -3.15 -21.41
CA THR A 4 -4.37 -3.12 -20.06
C THR A 4 -4.62 -1.74 -19.44
N ALA A 5 -5.54 -1.68 -18.49
CA ALA A 5 -5.88 -0.46 -17.78
C ALA A 5 -4.90 -0.26 -16.62
N TYR A 6 -3.89 0.58 -16.83
CA TYR A 6 -3.00 1.04 -15.77
C TYR A 6 -3.64 2.15 -14.93
N ILE A 7 -3.51 2.05 -13.60
CA ILE A 7 -3.73 3.16 -12.68
C ILE A 7 -2.39 3.85 -12.48
N ASN A 8 -2.25 5.11 -12.91
CA ASN A 8 -1.09 5.93 -12.59
C ASN A 8 -1.33 6.65 -11.25
N ASN A 9 -0.46 6.43 -10.25
CA ASN A 9 -0.61 7.06 -8.92
C ASN A 9 -0.34 8.57 -8.90
N HIS A 10 0.16 9.16 -9.99
CA HIS A 10 0.54 10.58 -10.04
C HIS A 10 -0.53 11.54 -10.59
N HIS A 11 -1.72 11.09 -11.00
CA HIS A 11 -2.75 12.01 -11.51
C HIS A 11 -4.14 11.79 -10.90
N LYS A 12 -4.64 12.87 -10.27
CA LYS A 12 -5.97 13.06 -9.66
C LYS A 12 -7.17 12.93 -10.62
N GLY A 13 -7.04 12.20 -11.73
CA GLY A 13 -8.13 11.96 -12.68
C GLY A 13 -8.58 10.51 -12.61
N GLY A 14 -9.52 10.21 -11.72
CA GLY A 14 -10.14 8.89 -11.64
C GLY A 14 -10.78 8.45 -12.96
N TYR A 15 -11.10 7.15 -13.08
CA TYR A 15 -11.78 6.62 -14.26
C TYR A 15 -13.19 7.23 -14.41
N SER A 16 -13.60 7.48 -15.66
CA SER A 16 -15.00 7.85 -15.93
C SER A 16 -15.95 6.70 -15.56
N THR A 17 -17.19 7.04 -15.19
CA THR A 17 -18.22 6.05 -14.82
C THR A 17 -18.44 5.01 -15.93
N GLN A 18 -18.37 5.41 -17.20
CA GLN A 18 -18.49 4.49 -18.32
C GLN A 18 -17.30 3.54 -18.40
N LYS A 19 -16.07 4.05 -18.28
CA LYS A 19 -14.86 3.23 -18.30
C LYS A 19 -14.83 2.21 -17.15
N LEU A 20 -15.35 2.57 -15.98
CA LEU A 20 -15.51 1.64 -14.84
C LEU A 20 -16.55 0.55 -15.10
N LYS A 21 -17.66 0.87 -15.79
CA LYS A 21 -18.64 -0.12 -16.22
C LYS A 21 -18.02 -1.08 -17.24
N ASP A 22 -17.26 -0.56 -18.19
CA ASP A 22 -16.59 -1.37 -19.22
C ASP A 22 -15.56 -2.32 -18.58
N ILE A 23 -14.75 -1.82 -17.62
CA ILE A 23 -13.80 -2.65 -16.87
C ILE A 23 -14.55 -3.71 -16.04
N SER A 24 -15.61 -3.33 -15.33
CA SER A 24 -16.43 -4.27 -14.53
C SER A 24 -17.01 -5.38 -15.39
N GLN A 25 -17.58 -5.03 -16.54
CA GLN A 25 -18.17 -5.97 -17.48
C GLN A 25 -17.10 -6.89 -18.10
N ALA A 26 -15.98 -6.33 -18.56
CA ALA A 26 -14.87 -7.11 -19.11
C ALA A 26 -14.30 -8.08 -18.07
N THR A 27 -14.14 -7.62 -16.82
CA THR A 27 -13.61 -8.43 -15.71
C THR A 27 -14.58 -9.54 -15.30
N THR A 28 -15.88 -9.26 -15.22
CA THR A 28 -16.89 -10.29 -14.92
C THR A 28 -16.89 -11.39 -15.97
N GLN A 29 -16.74 -11.01 -17.25
CA GLN A 29 -16.68 -11.95 -18.37
C GLN A 29 -15.37 -12.76 -18.39
N SER A 30 -14.22 -12.12 -18.18
CA SER A 30 -12.92 -12.82 -18.22
C SER A 30 -12.74 -13.80 -17.05
N LEU A 31 -13.21 -13.43 -15.87
CA LEU A 31 -13.06 -14.24 -14.66
C LEU A 31 -14.11 -15.34 -14.51
N GLY A 32 -15.11 -15.40 -15.40
CA GLY A 32 -16.22 -16.34 -15.28
C GLY A 32 -16.98 -16.20 -13.96
N ILE A 33 -16.96 -15.02 -13.35
CA ILE A 33 -17.66 -14.74 -12.09
C ILE A 33 -19.15 -14.99 -12.35
N SER A 34 -19.71 -15.99 -11.64
CA SER A 34 -21.14 -16.31 -11.68
C SER A 34 -21.98 -15.04 -11.55
N LYS A 35 -23.07 -14.93 -12.32
CA LYS A 35 -24.05 -13.83 -12.26
C LYS A 35 -24.58 -13.55 -10.84
N ASN A 36 -24.37 -14.47 -9.90
CA ASN A 36 -24.75 -14.34 -8.49
C ASN A 36 -23.89 -13.33 -7.71
N TYR A 37 -22.71 -12.96 -8.23
CA TYR A 37 -21.82 -11.96 -7.63
C TYR A 37 -21.78 -10.69 -8.49
N LYS A 38 -22.94 -10.07 -8.74
CA LYS A 38 -23.01 -8.80 -9.49
C LYS A 38 -22.02 -7.78 -8.90
N ILE A 39 -21.04 -7.36 -9.69
CA ILE A 39 -20.13 -6.28 -9.32
C ILE A 39 -20.91 -4.96 -9.46
N ASP A 40 -21.28 -4.36 -8.33
CA ASP A 40 -21.86 -3.02 -8.32
C ASP A 40 -20.80 -2.00 -8.80
N ALA A 41 -21.19 -1.10 -9.70
CA ALA A 41 -20.33 -0.01 -10.18
C ALA A 41 -19.78 0.85 -9.02
N THR A 42 -20.53 0.99 -7.93
CA THR A 42 -20.14 1.72 -6.71
C THR A 42 -19.04 0.98 -5.94
N GLN A 43 -19.15 -0.34 -5.82
CA GLN A 43 -18.11 -1.18 -5.21
C GLN A 43 -16.82 -1.13 -6.03
N MET A 44 -16.95 -1.12 -7.36
CA MET A 44 -15.82 -0.98 -8.28
C MET A 44 -15.15 0.40 -8.17
N GLN A 45 -15.94 1.48 -8.11
CA GLN A 45 -15.44 2.83 -7.88
C GLN A 45 -14.64 2.93 -6.58
N THR A 46 -15.18 2.35 -5.51
CA THR A 46 -14.54 2.33 -4.20
C THR A 46 -13.21 1.57 -4.26
N LEU A 47 -13.19 0.40 -4.90
CA LEU A 47 -11.98 -0.39 -5.03
C LEU A 47 -10.89 0.32 -5.82
N VAL A 48 -11.25 0.89 -6.98
CA VAL A 48 -10.32 1.66 -7.82
C VAL A 48 -9.78 2.86 -7.05
N LYS A 49 -10.64 3.56 -6.30
CA LYS A 49 -10.22 4.68 -5.44
C LYS A 49 -9.20 4.22 -4.39
N ASN A 50 -9.47 3.13 -3.68
CA ASN A 50 -8.56 2.61 -2.64
C ASN A 50 -7.21 2.19 -3.24
N LEU A 51 -7.21 1.47 -4.37
CA LEU A 51 -5.98 1.07 -5.05
C LEU A 51 -5.18 2.27 -5.57
N SER A 52 -5.86 3.31 -6.09
CA SER A 52 -5.21 4.57 -6.50
C SER A 52 -4.65 5.42 -5.34
N GLN A 53 -4.91 5.02 -4.10
CA GLN A 53 -4.34 5.65 -2.90
C GLN A 53 -3.24 4.79 -2.28
N ASN A 54 -2.91 3.65 -2.89
CA ASN A 54 -1.88 2.76 -2.40
C ASN A 54 -0.51 3.44 -2.49
N LYS A 55 0.21 3.49 -1.36
CA LYS A 55 1.48 4.20 -1.22
C LYS A 55 2.71 3.37 -1.59
N HIS A 56 2.54 2.10 -1.95
CA HIS A 56 3.63 1.15 -2.19
C HIS A 56 3.85 0.85 -3.68
N PHE A 57 2.99 1.37 -4.55
CA PHE A 57 3.05 1.17 -5.99
C PHE A 57 3.09 2.50 -6.70
N ASP A 58 3.77 2.58 -7.83
CA ASP A 58 3.75 3.73 -8.74
C ASP A 58 2.68 3.56 -9.81
N THR A 59 2.56 2.31 -10.27
CA THR A 59 1.55 1.89 -11.24
C THR A 59 0.91 0.59 -10.79
N ILE A 60 -0.36 0.42 -11.11
CA ILE A 60 -1.12 -0.81 -10.84
C ILE A 60 -1.79 -1.28 -12.14
N ASP A 61 -1.53 -2.52 -12.54
CA ASP A 61 -2.34 -3.24 -13.52
C ASP A 61 -3.57 -3.75 -12.80
N PHE A 62 -4.65 -3.00 -12.93
CA PHE A 62 -5.90 -3.27 -12.21
C PHE A 62 -6.54 -4.61 -12.62
N THR A 63 -6.38 -5.01 -13.89
CA THR A 63 -7.01 -6.23 -14.40
C THR A 63 -6.33 -7.45 -13.79
N LYS A 64 -5.00 -7.51 -13.87
CA LYS A 64 -4.22 -8.60 -13.26
C LYS A 64 -4.33 -8.62 -11.74
N THR A 65 -4.39 -7.44 -11.11
CA THR A 65 -4.63 -7.32 -9.66
C THR A 65 -5.95 -7.97 -9.25
N LEU A 66 -7.04 -7.70 -9.98
CA LEU A 66 -8.32 -8.36 -9.74
C LEU A 66 -8.30 -9.86 -10.06
N GLU A 67 -7.62 -10.27 -11.14
CA GLU A 67 -7.42 -11.68 -11.48
C GLU A 67 -6.73 -12.46 -10.34
N ASN A 68 -5.66 -11.90 -9.77
CA ASN A 68 -4.95 -12.48 -8.63
C ASN A 68 -5.87 -12.62 -7.40
N ALA A 69 -6.62 -11.55 -7.06
CA ALA A 69 -7.56 -11.59 -5.95
C ALA A 69 -8.68 -12.61 -6.17
N TYR A 70 -9.19 -12.73 -7.41
CA TYR A 70 -10.23 -13.71 -7.72
C TYR A 70 -9.71 -15.14 -7.67
N LYS A 71 -8.47 -15.39 -8.11
CA LYS A 71 -7.81 -16.69 -7.95
C LYS A 71 -7.73 -17.09 -6.48
N VAL A 72 -7.33 -16.17 -5.60
CA VAL A 72 -7.33 -16.42 -4.15
C VAL A 72 -8.73 -16.67 -3.63
N PHE A 73 -9.70 -15.81 -3.97
CA PHE A 73 -11.07 -15.92 -3.51
C PHE A 73 -11.71 -17.26 -3.92
N SER A 74 -11.60 -17.65 -5.19
CA SER A 74 -12.14 -18.90 -5.71
C SER A 74 -11.49 -20.13 -5.07
N ASN A 75 -10.16 -20.13 -4.92
CA ASN A 75 -9.44 -21.18 -4.21
C ASN A 75 -9.87 -21.27 -2.75
N LEU A 76 -10.01 -20.13 -2.07
CA LEU A 76 -10.46 -20.06 -0.68
C LEU A 76 -11.86 -20.67 -0.55
N MET A 77 -12.82 -20.26 -1.39
CA MET A 77 -14.18 -20.78 -1.36
C MET A 77 -14.23 -22.30 -1.60
N GLN A 78 -13.40 -22.83 -2.48
CA GLN A 78 -13.29 -24.29 -2.65
C GLN A 78 -12.71 -24.97 -1.41
N PHE A 79 -11.62 -24.41 -0.88
CA PHE A 79 -10.91 -24.94 0.29
C PHE A 79 -11.79 -24.93 1.56
N SER A 80 -12.62 -23.90 1.72
CA SER A 80 -13.48 -23.67 2.88
C SER A 80 -14.92 -24.15 2.70
N LYS A 81 -15.18 -25.04 1.73
CA LYS A 81 -16.51 -25.63 1.46
C LYS A 81 -17.61 -24.57 1.20
N ASN A 82 -17.23 -23.51 0.52
CA ASN A 82 -18.04 -22.35 0.16
C ASN A 82 -18.51 -21.47 1.33
N GLU A 83 -17.80 -21.50 2.45
CA GLU A 83 -18.01 -20.57 3.58
C GLU A 83 -16.79 -19.68 3.78
N LEU A 84 -16.97 -18.38 4.01
CA LEU A 84 -15.83 -17.51 4.30
C LEU A 84 -15.33 -17.75 5.73
N PRO A 85 -14.04 -18.13 5.92
CA PRO A 85 -13.45 -18.26 7.25
C PRO A 85 -13.17 -16.88 7.87
N LEU A 86 -12.77 -16.85 9.14
CA LEU A 86 -12.34 -15.60 9.79
C LEU A 86 -11.04 -15.04 9.20
N GLY A 87 -10.22 -15.91 8.61
CA GLY A 87 -8.99 -15.55 7.91
C GLY A 87 -8.33 -16.77 7.29
N PHE A 88 -7.24 -16.55 6.54
CA PHE A 88 -6.50 -17.63 5.89
C PHE A 88 -5.02 -17.26 5.76
N GLU A 89 -4.19 -18.29 5.57
CA GLU A 89 -2.77 -18.18 5.22
C GLU A 89 -2.61 -18.60 3.76
N MET A 90 -1.84 -17.82 3.00
CA MET A 90 -1.47 -18.17 1.62
C MET A 90 0.02 -18.08 1.39
N ASP A 91 0.51 -18.85 0.43
CA ASP A 91 1.84 -18.63 -0.14
C ASP A 91 1.83 -17.34 -1.00
N LYS A 92 2.78 -16.45 -0.75
CA LYS A 92 2.80 -15.10 -1.31
C LYS A 92 3.11 -15.05 -2.81
N ASN A 93 3.70 -16.12 -3.36
CA ASN A 93 4.14 -16.17 -4.75
C ASN A 93 3.15 -16.95 -5.63
N SER A 94 2.67 -18.10 -5.15
CA SER A 94 1.76 -18.99 -5.87
C SER A 94 0.28 -18.67 -5.64
N PHE A 95 -0.03 -17.99 -4.52
CA PHE A 95 -1.37 -17.72 -4.02
C PHE A 95 -2.13 -18.99 -3.59
N GLU A 96 -1.42 -20.07 -3.29
CA GLU A 96 -2.01 -21.29 -2.75
C GLU A 96 -2.50 -21.05 -1.30
N ILE A 97 -3.71 -21.49 -1.00
CA ILE A 97 -4.27 -21.45 0.35
C ILE A 97 -3.65 -22.59 1.16
N LEU A 98 -2.93 -22.24 2.22
CA LEU A 98 -2.20 -23.21 3.05
C LEU A 98 -3.00 -23.61 4.29
N LYS A 99 -3.79 -22.67 4.83
CA LYS A 99 -4.54 -22.85 6.07
C LYS A 99 -5.70 -21.86 6.15
N ILE A 100 -6.80 -22.27 6.77
CA ILE A 100 -7.91 -21.39 7.17
C ILE A 100 -8.00 -21.28 8.69
N TYR A 101 -8.57 -20.18 9.16
CA TYR A 101 -8.74 -19.90 10.57
C TYR A 101 -10.21 -19.66 10.90
N ASP A 102 -10.76 -20.52 11.77
CA ASP A 102 -12.14 -20.40 12.27
C ASP A 102 -12.20 -19.84 13.70
N LYS A 103 -11.04 -19.74 14.37
CA LYS A 103 -10.91 -19.21 15.73
C LYS A 103 -10.16 -17.88 15.72
N ALA A 104 -10.74 -16.87 16.35
CA ALA A 104 -10.19 -15.52 16.38
C ALA A 104 -8.79 -15.45 17.02
N GLN A 105 -8.54 -16.25 18.06
CA GLN A 105 -7.26 -16.29 18.77
C GLN A 105 -6.14 -16.89 17.91
N ASP A 106 -6.41 -17.98 17.19
CA ASP A 106 -5.43 -18.61 16.30
C ASP A 106 -5.06 -17.67 15.16
N LEU A 107 -6.04 -16.96 14.59
CA LEU A 107 -5.81 -15.96 13.56
C LEU A 107 -4.92 -14.82 14.07
N GLU A 108 -5.22 -14.26 15.24
CA GLU A 108 -4.48 -13.12 15.79
C GLU A 108 -3.02 -13.46 16.12
N ASN A 109 -2.80 -14.62 16.76
CA ASN A 109 -1.45 -15.11 17.06
C ASN A 109 -0.59 -15.29 15.80
N ASN A 110 -1.20 -15.77 14.70
CA ASN A 110 -0.48 -15.97 13.45
C ASN A 110 -0.33 -14.67 12.66
N PHE A 111 -1.33 -13.76 12.68
CA PHE A 111 -1.28 -12.48 11.98
C PHE A 111 -0.15 -11.58 12.47
N LEU A 112 0.09 -11.53 13.79
CA LEU A 112 1.12 -10.71 14.42
C LEU A 112 2.54 -11.30 14.36
N ASN A 113 2.71 -12.49 13.79
CA ASN A 113 4.01 -13.14 13.70
C ASN A 113 4.93 -12.42 12.68
N GLU A 114 6.21 -12.22 13.01
CA GLU A 114 7.22 -11.62 12.13
C GLU A 114 7.37 -12.37 10.78
N ASN A 115 6.95 -13.64 10.73
CA ASN A 115 6.91 -14.42 9.49
C ASN A 115 5.91 -13.89 8.46
N ASN A 116 4.96 -13.03 8.85
CA ASN A 116 4.08 -12.28 7.94
C ASN A 116 4.70 -10.95 7.49
N SER A 117 6.02 -10.94 7.31
CA SER A 117 6.76 -9.86 6.69
C SER A 117 7.36 -10.34 5.37
N TYR A 118 8.13 -9.48 4.69
CA TYR A 118 8.90 -9.87 3.51
C TYR A 118 9.83 -11.07 3.75
N LYS A 119 10.17 -11.37 5.01
CA LYS A 119 11.11 -12.44 5.41
C LYS A 119 10.55 -13.85 5.24
N GLY A 120 9.24 -14.04 5.21
CA GLY A 120 8.57 -15.32 5.01
C GLY A 120 8.13 -15.55 3.56
N SER A 121 7.76 -16.80 3.21
CA SER A 121 7.10 -17.11 1.92
C SER A 121 5.58 -17.03 2.00
N LYS A 122 5.03 -16.70 3.17
CA LYS A 122 3.61 -16.81 3.48
C LYS A 122 3.07 -15.51 4.01
N VAL A 123 1.78 -15.33 3.90
CA VAL A 123 1.08 -14.19 4.51
C VAL A 123 -0.29 -14.59 5.02
N VAL A 124 -0.67 -14.02 6.16
CA VAL A 124 -2.00 -14.19 6.75
C VAL A 124 -2.88 -13.01 6.36
N ILE A 125 -4.10 -13.33 5.90
CA ILE A 125 -5.15 -12.38 5.58
C ILE A 125 -6.27 -12.51 6.60
N ASN A 126 -6.63 -11.39 7.21
CA ASN A 126 -7.69 -11.30 8.19
C ASN A 126 -9.00 -10.86 7.51
N LEU A 127 -10.07 -11.65 7.67
CA LEU A 127 -11.39 -11.34 7.10
C LEU A 127 -12.41 -10.94 8.18
N LYS A 128 -11.98 -10.65 9.41
CA LYS A 128 -12.87 -10.19 10.50
C LYS A 128 -13.66 -8.93 10.13
N ASP A 129 -13.04 -8.01 9.39
CA ASP A 129 -13.68 -6.75 8.95
C ASP A 129 -14.56 -6.91 7.71
N LEU A 130 -14.63 -8.12 7.16
CA LEU A 130 -15.51 -8.42 6.05
C LEU A 130 -16.95 -8.33 6.52
N ASN A 131 -17.74 -7.47 5.88
CA ASN A 131 -19.19 -7.43 6.12
C ASN A 131 -19.78 -8.83 5.89
N SER A 132 -20.08 -9.55 6.97
CA SER A 132 -20.51 -10.95 6.93
C SER A 132 -21.85 -11.16 6.22
N LYS A 133 -22.63 -10.08 6.04
CA LYS A 133 -23.86 -10.06 5.23
C LYS A 133 -23.59 -9.96 3.73
N ASP A 134 -22.41 -9.47 3.33
CA ASP A 134 -21.95 -9.36 1.96
C ASP A 134 -20.73 -10.25 1.73
N LYS A 135 -20.96 -11.53 1.42
CA LYS A 135 -19.87 -12.50 1.14
C LYS A 135 -19.40 -12.44 -0.32
N SER A 136 -19.58 -11.31 -1.00
CA SER A 136 -19.19 -11.17 -2.39
C SER A 136 -17.68 -11.08 -2.57
N PHE A 137 -17.22 -11.45 -3.77
CA PHE A 137 -15.85 -11.24 -4.20
C PHE A 137 -15.42 -9.76 -4.06
N MET A 138 -16.30 -8.80 -4.35
CA MET A 138 -15.94 -7.38 -4.26
C MET A 138 -15.73 -6.91 -2.82
N ASN A 139 -16.54 -7.40 -1.88
CA ASN A 139 -16.31 -7.11 -0.46
C ASN A 139 -15.00 -7.75 0.02
N PHE A 140 -14.72 -8.99 -0.40
CA PHE A 140 -13.43 -9.64 -0.18
C PHE A 140 -12.26 -8.81 -0.73
N ALA A 141 -12.30 -8.42 -2.01
CA ALA A 141 -11.22 -7.65 -2.63
C ALA A 141 -10.97 -6.32 -1.90
N ASN A 142 -12.04 -5.59 -1.54
CA ASN A 142 -11.94 -4.35 -0.76
C ASN A 142 -11.26 -4.55 0.60
N VAL A 143 -11.57 -5.64 1.30
CA VAL A 143 -10.95 -5.95 2.61
C VAL A 143 -9.49 -6.37 2.45
N VAL A 144 -9.20 -7.21 1.46
CA VAL A 144 -7.86 -7.77 1.28
C VAL A 144 -6.84 -6.72 0.85
N PHE A 145 -7.17 -5.85 -0.11
CA PHE A 145 -6.21 -4.85 -0.59
C PHE A 145 -5.90 -3.73 0.40
N ASN A 146 -6.71 -3.57 1.46
CA ASN A 146 -6.44 -2.64 2.55
C ASN A 146 -5.51 -3.23 3.63
N GLN A 147 -5.13 -4.50 3.50
CA GLN A 147 -4.21 -5.16 4.42
C GLN A 147 -2.82 -5.29 3.80
N PHE A 148 -1.80 -5.38 4.65
CA PHE A 148 -0.42 -5.61 4.24
C PHE A 148 -0.30 -6.78 3.25
N GLY A 149 -0.92 -7.93 3.57
CA GLY A 149 -0.87 -9.11 2.70
C GLY A 149 -1.56 -8.95 1.35
N GLY A 150 -2.45 -7.97 1.21
CA GLY A 150 -3.05 -7.63 -0.08
C GLY A 150 -2.05 -7.07 -1.08
N GLY A 151 -0.94 -6.49 -0.62
CA GLY A 151 0.11 -5.94 -1.49
C GLY A 151 0.72 -7.01 -2.41
N TYR A 152 0.85 -8.26 -1.96
CA TYR A 152 1.36 -9.37 -2.78
C TYR A 152 0.43 -9.76 -3.95
N LEU A 153 -0.84 -9.38 -3.88
CA LEU A 153 -1.82 -9.64 -4.94
C LEU A 153 -1.85 -8.55 -6.01
N ILE A 154 -1.27 -7.38 -5.70
CA ILE A 154 -1.23 -6.24 -6.61
C ILE A 154 -0.16 -6.49 -7.67
N GLU A 155 -0.56 -6.34 -8.92
CA GLU A 155 0.33 -6.36 -10.07
C GLU A 155 0.65 -4.93 -10.51
N GLY A 156 1.92 -4.63 -10.72
CA GLY A 156 2.36 -3.30 -11.15
C GLY A 156 3.80 -3.01 -10.77
N GLN A 157 4.22 -1.75 -10.95
CA GLN A 157 5.54 -1.30 -10.53
C GLN A 157 5.47 -0.83 -9.08
N SER A 158 6.18 -1.52 -8.18
CA SER A 158 6.35 -1.09 -6.79
C SER A 158 7.41 0.00 -6.67
N ASN A 159 7.15 1.00 -5.83
CA ASN A 159 8.11 2.03 -5.45
C ASN A 159 9.09 1.51 -4.40
N ILE A 160 10.01 2.35 -3.89
CA ILE A 160 10.98 1.94 -2.87
C ILE A 160 10.30 1.36 -1.61
N SER A 161 9.20 1.96 -1.15
CA SER A 161 8.43 1.46 -0.01
C SER A 161 7.85 0.07 -0.31
N GLY A 162 7.27 -0.16 -1.49
CA GLY A 162 6.78 -1.48 -1.89
C GLY A 162 7.88 -2.54 -2.02
N LYS A 163 9.07 -2.15 -2.51
CA LYS A 163 10.26 -3.02 -2.56
C LYS A 163 10.67 -3.47 -1.16
N LEU A 164 10.73 -2.55 -0.20
CA LEU A 164 11.03 -2.84 1.21
C LEU A 164 10.00 -3.76 1.87
N MET A 165 8.73 -3.65 1.47
CA MET A 165 7.65 -4.54 1.90
C MET A 165 7.69 -5.91 1.20
N GLY A 166 8.53 -6.09 0.20
CA GLY A 166 8.68 -7.32 -0.57
C GLY A 166 7.61 -7.54 -1.64
N PHE A 167 6.95 -6.48 -2.09
CA PHE A 167 5.94 -6.56 -3.14
C PHE A 167 6.52 -6.58 -4.56
N ASP A 168 7.81 -6.26 -4.71
CA ASP A 168 8.49 -6.36 -6.00
C ASP A 168 8.82 -7.81 -6.33
N LYS A 169 8.19 -8.36 -7.37
CA LYS A 169 8.37 -9.74 -7.81
C LYS A 169 9.74 -10.04 -8.39
N ASN A 170 10.50 -9.00 -8.76
CA ASN A 170 11.87 -9.14 -9.30
C ASN A 170 12.93 -9.00 -8.21
N MET A 171 12.53 -8.88 -6.93
CA MET A 171 13.43 -8.67 -5.82
C MET A 171 13.35 -9.84 -4.85
N ASP A 172 14.48 -10.49 -4.60
CA ASP A 172 14.55 -11.60 -3.67
C ASP A 172 14.71 -11.12 -2.21
N LYS A 173 14.58 -12.07 -1.27
CA LYS A 173 14.68 -11.79 0.17
C LYS A 173 16.02 -11.16 0.56
N ASN A 174 17.13 -11.56 -0.06
CA ASN A 174 18.46 -11.06 0.28
C ASN A 174 18.59 -9.61 -0.21
N GLN A 175 18.13 -9.31 -1.42
CA GLN A 175 18.11 -7.94 -1.95
C GLN A 175 17.26 -7.01 -1.07
N ILE A 176 16.11 -7.50 -0.56
CA ILE A 176 15.26 -6.72 0.35
C ILE A 176 15.97 -6.50 1.69
N GLN A 177 16.64 -7.53 2.22
CA GLN A 177 17.42 -7.43 3.44
C GLN A 177 18.58 -6.45 3.29
N ASP A 178 19.32 -6.51 2.17
CA ASP A 178 20.43 -5.60 1.87
C ASP A 178 19.98 -4.14 1.81
N LEU A 179 18.80 -3.87 1.22
CA LEU A 179 18.23 -2.52 1.20
C LEU A 179 17.81 -2.06 2.60
N ASN A 180 17.19 -2.93 3.40
CA ASN A 180 16.85 -2.61 4.80
C ASN A 180 18.10 -2.32 5.64
N ASP A 181 19.14 -3.14 5.50
CA ASP A 181 20.40 -2.99 6.23
C ASP A 181 21.16 -1.73 5.80
N PHE A 182 21.14 -1.41 4.51
CA PHE A 182 21.68 -0.15 4.02
C PHE A 182 21.02 1.06 4.69
N ILE A 183 19.68 1.12 4.73
CA ILE A 183 18.95 2.23 5.35
C ILE A 183 19.24 2.30 6.86
N LYS A 184 19.29 1.14 7.53
CA LYS A 184 19.59 1.05 8.96
C LYS A 184 21.01 1.54 9.28
N ASN A 185 22.00 1.11 8.49
CA ASN A 185 23.40 1.47 8.69
C ASN A 185 23.68 2.94 8.32
N ASN A 186 22.82 3.55 7.50
CA ASN A 186 22.87 4.96 7.13
C ASN A 186 21.63 5.68 7.69
N SER A 187 21.44 5.60 9.01
CA SER A 187 20.25 6.13 9.66
C SER A 187 20.08 7.64 9.42
N PHE A 188 18.87 8.03 9.00
CA PHE A 188 18.49 9.43 8.81
C PHE A 188 17.99 10.05 10.12
N ILE A 189 18.46 11.26 10.43
CA ILE A 189 17.95 12.06 11.54
C ILE A 189 17.51 13.41 10.97
N ALA A 190 16.22 13.74 11.05
CA ALA A 190 15.72 14.98 10.48
C ALA A 190 16.31 16.26 11.14
N ASN A 191 16.89 16.16 12.34
CA ASN A 191 17.42 17.27 13.15
C ASN A 191 16.44 18.45 13.27
N GLY A 192 15.13 18.17 13.20
CA GLY A 192 14.06 19.16 13.23
C GLY A 192 13.63 19.75 11.90
N SER A 193 14.30 19.42 10.80
CA SER A 193 13.90 19.90 9.49
C SER A 193 12.71 19.09 8.96
N MET A 194 11.53 19.72 8.94
CA MET A 194 10.34 19.15 8.30
C MET A 194 10.58 18.95 6.80
N GLU A 195 11.31 19.85 6.14
CA GLU A 195 11.67 19.73 4.73
C GLU A 195 12.48 18.46 4.46
N LYS A 196 13.55 18.20 5.23
CA LYS A 196 14.34 16.97 5.08
C LYS A 196 13.54 15.72 5.41
N LEU A 197 12.63 15.80 6.38
CA LEU A 197 11.72 14.69 6.68
C LEU A 197 10.81 14.39 5.49
N MET A 198 10.25 15.42 4.86
CA MET A 198 9.42 15.26 3.65
C MET A 198 10.23 14.70 2.49
N GLU A 199 11.45 15.20 2.26
CA GLU A 199 12.34 14.68 1.21
C GLU A 199 12.65 13.18 1.43
N ALA A 200 12.93 12.77 2.67
CA ALA A 200 13.13 11.36 3.01
C ALA A 200 11.87 10.52 2.74
N LEU A 201 10.67 11.01 3.10
CA LEU A 201 9.40 10.32 2.82
C LEU A 201 9.08 10.22 1.32
N ASP A 202 9.43 11.25 0.55
CA ASP A 202 9.27 11.27 -0.89
C ASP A 202 10.21 10.26 -1.58
N LEU A 203 11.42 10.05 -1.07
CA LEU A 203 12.32 9.00 -1.58
C LEU A 203 11.70 7.60 -1.43
N PHE A 204 11.07 7.31 -0.30
CA PHE A 204 10.37 6.02 -0.12
C PHE A 204 9.20 5.86 -1.10
N SER A 205 8.56 6.96 -1.48
CA SER A 205 7.42 6.96 -2.39
C SER A 205 7.83 7.00 -3.87
N SER A 206 9.13 7.03 -4.17
CA SER A 206 9.65 7.21 -5.52
C SER A 206 9.84 5.91 -6.31
N ASN A 207 9.79 6.02 -7.63
CA ASN A 207 9.99 4.93 -8.58
C ASN A 207 11.47 4.72 -8.98
N LEU A 208 12.41 5.27 -8.19
CA LEU A 208 13.84 5.23 -8.45
C LEU A 208 14.37 3.79 -8.50
N SER A 209 15.49 3.59 -9.21
CA SER A 209 16.29 2.38 -9.02
C SER A 209 16.87 2.34 -7.59
N ILE A 210 17.22 1.14 -7.12
CA ILE A 210 17.81 0.95 -5.79
C ILE A 210 19.10 1.77 -5.65
N GLU A 211 19.93 1.82 -6.68
CA GLU A 211 21.20 2.57 -6.62
C GLU A 211 20.98 4.08 -6.60
N GLU A 212 20.04 4.61 -7.39
CA GLU A 212 19.67 6.03 -7.31
C GLU A 212 19.09 6.40 -5.94
N PHE A 213 18.23 5.54 -5.39
CA PHE A 213 17.70 5.72 -4.03
C PHE A 213 18.82 5.76 -3.00
N LYS A 214 19.74 4.80 -3.01
CA LYS A 214 20.89 4.75 -2.08
C LYS A 214 21.73 6.02 -2.16
N GLN A 215 22.02 6.50 -3.37
CA GLN A 215 22.79 7.75 -3.56
C GLN A 215 22.07 8.97 -2.98
N LYS A 216 20.77 9.13 -3.29
CA LYS A 216 19.98 10.24 -2.73
C LYS A 216 19.83 10.14 -1.21
N TRP A 217 19.66 8.93 -0.68
CA TRP A 217 19.59 8.69 0.76
C TRP A 217 20.89 9.09 1.47
N LEU A 218 22.05 8.73 0.92
CA LEU A 218 23.34 9.14 1.49
C LEU A 218 23.49 10.67 1.52
N ASN A 219 23.11 11.36 0.44
CA ASN A 219 23.16 12.82 0.39
C ASN A 219 22.28 13.48 1.47
N LEU A 220 21.13 12.90 1.79
CA LEU A 220 20.31 13.37 2.91
C LEU A 220 20.98 13.17 4.26
N THR A 221 21.65 12.03 4.46
CA THR A 221 22.29 11.67 5.74
C THR A 221 23.60 12.43 6.00
N ILE A 222 24.43 12.67 4.98
CA ILE A 222 25.74 13.32 5.10
C ILE A 222 25.61 14.82 5.37
N ASN A 223 24.56 15.47 4.85
CA ASN A 223 24.32 16.91 5.02
C ASN A 223 23.67 17.28 6.36
N LEU A 224 23.79 16.43 7.37
CA LEU A 224 23.27 16.67 8.72
C LEU A 224 24.42 17.12 9.63
N GLU A 225 24.53 18.42 9.89
CA GLU A 225 25.23 18.85 11.09
C GLU A 225 24.44 18.40 12.33
N PRO A 226 25.08 17.85 13.37
CA PRO A 226 24.41 17.45 14.59
C PRO A 226 23.69 18.65 15.24
N SER A 227 22.36 18.60 15.28
CA SER A 227 21.54 19.57 16.00
C SER A 227 21.23 19.03 17.39
N ASN A 228 21.59 19.78 18.43
CA ASN A 228 21.24 19.46 19.82
C ASN A 228 19.80 19.89 20.19
N LYS A 229 18.96 20.27 19.22
CA LYS A 229 17.61 20.79 19.50
C LYS A 229 16.57 19.67 19.52
N THR A 230 15.73 19.69 20.55
CA THR A 230 14.58 18.77 20.71
C THR A 230 13.39 19.20 19.83
N ILE A 231 12.51 18.26 19.49
CA ILE A 231 11.32 18.50 18.64
C ILE A 231 10.46 19.67 19.17
N GLU A 232 10.32 19.82 20.48
CA GLU A 232 9.59 20.94 21.08
C GLU A 232 10.25 22.31 20.83
N GLN A 233 11.59 22.36 20.80
CA GLN A 233 12.33 23.59 20.50
C GLN A 233 12.17 23.99 19.02
N ILE A 234 12.17 23.00 18.13
CA ILE A 234 11.98 23.19 16.70
C ILE A 234 10.57 23.74 16.41
N VAL A 235 9.53 23.15 17.01
CA VAL A 235 8.14 23.61 16.83
C VAL A 235 7.95 25.03 17.36
N ARG A 236 8.57 25.39 18.50
CA ARG A 236 8.50 26.75 19.03
C ARG A 236 9.20 27.77 18.14
N GLU A 237 10.35 27.41 17.55
CA GLU A 237 11.09 28.30 16.65
C GLU A 237 10.34 28.51 15.33
N ASP A 238 9.74 27.47 14.75
CA ASP A 238 8.95 27.58 13.52
C ASP A 238 7.66 28.40 13.72
N LEU A 239 7.02 28.26 14.89
CA LEU A 239 5.87 29.10 15.28
C LEU A 239 6.28 30.57 15.43
N LYS A 240 7.42 30.86 16.07
CA LYS A 240 7.95 32.23 16.19
C LYS A 240 8.29 32.85 14.84
N ALA A 241 8.97 32.10 13.96
CA ALA A 241 9.34 32.58 12.63
C ALA A 241 8.10 32.95 11.78
N LYS A 242 7.01 32.18 11.92
CA LYS A 242 5.72 32.45 11.28
C LYS A 242 4.99 33.67 11.88
N GLU A 243 5.19 33.98 13.15
CA GLU A 243 4.67 35.20 13.77
C GLU A 243 5.43 36.45 13.33
N GLU A 244 6.75 36.35 13.17
CA GLU A 244 7.60 37.48 12.73
C GLU A 244 7.41 37.84 11.25
N GLN A 245 6.93 36.91 10.42
CA GLN A 245 6.61 37.14 9.01
C GLN A 245 5.19 37.67 8.75
N LYS A 246 4.34 37.83 9.78
CA LYS A 246 3.03 38.47 9.58
C LYS A 246 3.22 39.98 9.29
N PRO A 247 2.56 40.54 8.26
CA PRO A 247 2.63 41.98 7.99
C PRO A 247 2.13 42.74 9.22
N ARG A 248 2.96 43.62 9.79
CA ARG A 248 2.49 44.56 10.81
C ARG A 248 1.56 45.56 10.13
N THR A 249 0.31 45.61 10.56
CA THR A 249 -0.63 46.65 10.16
C THR A 249 -0.04 48.01 10.52
N PRO A 250 -0.02 49.02 9.63
CA PRO A 250 0.50 50.33 9.97
C PRO A 250 -0.32 50.94 11.10
N ILE A 251 0.36 51.38 12.16
CA ILE A 251 -0.26 52.17 13.22
C ILE A 251 -0.62 53.51 12.57
N GLN A 252 -1.91 53.75 12.33
CA GLN A 252 -2.39 55.11 12.07
C GLN A 252 -2.22 55.91 13.36
N SER A 253 -1.28 56.84 13.36
CA SER A 253 -1.26 57.92 14.34
C SER A 253 -2.43 58.85 14.02
N GLU A 254 -3.43 58.87 14.91
CA GLU A 254 -4.45 59.90 14.90
C GLU A 254 -3.80 61.22 15.36
N SER A 255 -3.96 62.26 14.54
CA SER A 255 -3.66 63.67 14.87
C SER A 255 -4.93 64.36 15.35
#